data_AF-A0A0A0BEF8-F1
#
_entry.id   AF-A0A0A0BEF8-F1
#
_cell.length_a   1.000
_cell.length_b   1.000
_cell.length_c   1.000
_cell.angle_alpha   90.00
_cell.angle_beta   90.00
_cell.angle_gamma   90.00
#
_symmetry.space_group_name_H-M   'P 1'
#
loop_
_entity.id
_entity.type
_entity.pdbx_description
1 polymer ?
#
loop_
_entity_poly.entity_id
_entity_poly.type
_entity_poly.pdbx_seq_one_letter_code
_entity_poly.pdbx_strand_id
1 'polypeptide(L)'
;MDTEAYWQLVDEARTRTRKGPDAAPDADDVADSLRAVLVERGVEAARAADAAYDELVATVHGPRLWGAAYLIGGGCSDDGFDYFLGWLVAQGREVFERAAQDPDSLADVVDEDTEAECEDMLAAAWDAYEELTGEEFPEDEEADEDGDDDADDEPAAEPFWDFDDEAEMRIRYPRLAAMFLED
;
A
#
# COMPACT_ATOMS: atom_id res chain seq x y z
N MET A 1 -0.48 -1.00 16.64
CA MET A 1 -1.85 -1.51 16.92
C MET A 1 -1.96 -2.87 16.23
N ASP A 2 -3.09 -3.60 16.25
CA ASP A 2 -3.20 -4.75 15.35
C ASP A 2 -3.71 -4.31 13.96
N THR A 3 -3.46 -5.13 12.93
CA THR A 3 -3.83 -4.81 11.55
C THR A 3 -5.33 -4.63 11.36
N GLU A 4 -6.16 -5.33 12.14
CA GLU A 4 -7.62 -5.16 12.14
C GLU A 4 -8.02 -3.75 12.57
N ALA A 5 -7.44 -3.25 13.66
CA ALA A 5 -7.71 -1.91 14.14
C ALA A 5 -7.20 -0.83 13.17
N TYR A 6 -6.07 -1.06 12.49
CA TYR A 6 -5.60 -0.17 11.43
C TYR A 6 -6.59 -0.12 10.25
N TRP A 7 -7.06 -1.27 9.78
CA TRP A 7 -8.07 -1.33 8.71
C TRP A 7 -9.36 -0.59 9.05
N GLN A 8 -9.79 -0.59 10.32
CA GLN A 8 -10.95 0.19 10.76
C GLN A 8 -10.71 1.71 10.62
N LEU A 9 -9.49 2.19 10.84
CA LEU A 9 -9.14 3.60 10.62
C LEU A 9 -9.17 3.96 9.14
N VAL A 10 -8.61 3.09 8.28
CA VAL A 10 -8.64 3.25 6.81
C VAL A 10 -10.08 3.24 6.30
N ASP A 11 -10.93 2.32 6.77
CA ASP A 11 -12.35 2.25 6.39
C ASP A 11 -13.14 3.48 6.82
N GLU A 12 -12.83 4.04 8.00
CA GLU A 12 -13.38 5.30 8.46
C GLU A 12 -12.95 6.47 7.57
N ALA A 13 -11.66 6.56 7.23
CA ALA A 13 -11.12 7.57 6.32
C ALA A 13 -11.78 7.50 4.94
N ARG A 14 -11.83 6.30 4.34
CA ARG A 14 -12.53 6.02 3.08
C ARG A 14 -14.02 6.39 3.12
N THR A 15 -14.67 6.22 4.26
CA THR A 15 -16.09 6.57 4.42
C THR A 15 -16.30 8.08 4.47
N ARG A 16 -15.37 8.85 5.06
CA ARG A 16 -15.44 10.32 5.14
C ARG A 16 -15.25 11.00 3.79
N THR A 17 -14.48 10.39 2.89
CA THR A 17 -14.09 10.97 1.59
C THR A 17 -15.00 10.55 0.44
N ARG A 18 -15.87 9.56 0.66
CA ARG A 18 -16.77 9.03 -0.36
C ARG A 18 -17.72 10.10 -0.91
N LYS A 19 -17.64 10.36 -2.22
CA LYS A 19 -18.46 11.36 -2.95
C LYS A 19 -19.81 10.82 -3.46
N GLY A 20 -20.12 9.54 -3.23
CA GLY A 20 -21.38 8.89 -3.62
C GLY A 20 -21.36 7.38 -3.34
N PRO A 21 -22.50 6.67 -3.38
CA PRO A 21 -22.59 5.27 -2.99
C PRO A 21 -21.68 4.33 -3.81
N ASP A 22 -21.40 4.68 -5.06
CA ASP A 22 -20.64 3.86 -6.01
C ASP A 22 -19.29 4.50 -6.42
N ALA A 23 -18.91 5.63 -5.82
CA ALA A 23 -17.66 6.30 -6.13
C ALA A 23 -16.54 5.77 -5.22
N ALA A 24 -15.50 5.18 -5.81
CA ALA A 24 -14.26 4.94 -5.10
C ALA A 24 -13.69 6.29 -4.63
N PRO A 25 -13.22 6.41 -3.38
CA PRO A 25 -12.55 7.61 -2.93
C PRO A 25 -11.17 7.70 -3.59
N ASP A 26 -10.74 8.93 -3.81
CA ASP A 26 -9.39 9.25 -4.28
C ASP A 26 -8.36 8.90 -3.18
N ALA A 27 -7.18 8.40 -3.56
CA ALA A 27 -6.20 7.89 -2.61
C ALA A 27 -5.64 8.99 -1.70
N ASP A 28 -5.35 10.16 -2.27
CA ASP A 28 -4.85 11.32 -1.51
C ASP A 28 -5.93 11.86 -0.58
N ASP A 29 -7.19 11.94 -1.03
CA ASP A 29 -8.32 12.29 -0.16
C ASP A 29 -8.39 11.32 1.05
N VAL A 30 -8.16 10.01 0.83
CA VAL A 30 -8.15 9.00 1.90
C VAL A 30 -6.97 9.19 2.84
N ALA A 31 -5.76 9.43 2.34
CA ALA A 31 -4.58 9.69 3.17
C ALA A 31 -4.77 10.92 4.05
N ASP A 32 -5.25 12.03 3.47
CA ASP A 32 -5.63 13.24 4.19
C ASP A 32 -6.65 12.97 5.30
N SER A 33 -7.67 12.17 4.98
CA SER A 33 -8.69 11.80 5.96
C SER A 33 -8.16 10.84 7.03
N LEU A 34 -7.21 9.95 6.70
CA LEU A 34 -6.57 9.05 7.66
C LEU A 34 -5.74 9.85 8.67
N ARG A 35 -4.93 10.81 8.19
CA ARG A 35 -4.21 11.75 9.06
C ARG A 35 -5.18 12.42 10.03
N ALA A 36 -6.29 12.98 9.55
CA ALA A 36 -7.28 13.64 10.39
C ALA A 36 -7.92 12.68 11.42
N VAL A 37 -8.23 11.44 11.03
CA VAL A 37 -8.72 10.41 11.95
C VAL A 37 -7.68 10.12 13.04
N LEU A 38 -6.39 9.97 12.68
CA LEU A 38 -5.31 9.70 13.62
C LEU A 38 -5.10 10.87 14.61
N VAL A 39 -5.17 12.11 14.14
CA VAL A 39 -5.17 13.31 15.00
C VAL A 39 -6.29 13.24 16.03
N GLU A 40 -7.51 12.85 15.63
CA GLU A 40 -8.63 12.68 16.57
C GLU A 40 -8.41 11.53 17.58
N ARG A 41 -7.66 10.48 17.21
CA ARG A 41 -7.35 9.33 18.09
C ARG A 41 -6.16 9.61 19.02
N GLY A 42 -5.30 10.56 18.67
CA GLY A 42 -4.17 11.02 19.49
C GLY A 42 -2.84 10.33 19.19
N VAL A 43 -1.79 10.80 19.88
CA VAL A 43 -0.38 10.50 19.57
C VAL A 43 -0.06 9.00 19.56
N GLU A 44 -0.59 8.26 20.53
CA GLU A 44 -0.37 6.81 20.61
C GLU A 44 -1.02 6.07 19.45
N ALA A 45 -2.13 6.57 18.90
CA ALA A 45 -2.75 5.98 17.72
C ALA A 45 -1.95 6.27 16.45
N ALA A 46 -1.40 7.49 16.31
CA ALA A 46 -0.50 7.84 15.20
C ALA A 46 0.72 6.92 15.16
N ARG A 47 1.45 6.78 16.28
CA ARG A 47 2.59 5.84 16.38
C ARG A 47 2.20 4.39 16.10
N ALA A 48 1.07 3.96 16.64
CA ALA A 48 0.62 2.59 16.49
C ALA A 48 0.13 2.27 15.07
N ALA A 49 -0.25 3.28 14.28
CA ALA A 49 -0.70 3.14 12.90
C ALA A 49 0.49 3.02 11.94
N ASP A 50 1.59 3.72 12.20
CA ASP A 50 2.85 3.62 11.45
C ASP A 50 3.38 2.18 11.42
N ALA A 51 3.64 1.61 12.60
CA ALA A 51 4.07 0.22 12.72
C ALA A 51 3.08 -0.78 12.07
N ALA A 52 1.78 -0.50 12.12
CA ALA A 52 0.77 -1.38 11.51
C ALA A 52 0.73 -1.25 9.98
N TYR A 53 1.04 -0.08 9.43
CA TYR A 53 1.21 0.12 8.00
C TYR A 53 2.44 -0.66 7.51
N ASP A 54 3.59 -0.53 8.19
CA ASP A 54 4.83 -1.23 7.84
C ASP A 54 4.67 -2.74 7.89
N GLU A 55 4.09 -3.27 8.97
CA GLU A 55 3.78 -4.71 9.09
C GLU A 55 2.89 -5.18 7.93
N LEU A 56 1.89 -4.36 7.54
CA LEU A 56 0.94 -4.72 6.49
C LEU A 56 1.60 -4.75 5.11
N VAL A 57 2.34 -3.70 4.73
CA VAL A 57 2.96 -3.61 3.40
C VAL A 57 4.10 -4.62 3.24
N ALA A 58 4.82 -4.95 4.32
CA ALA A 58 5.82 -6.01 4.33
C ALA A 58 5.24 -7.38 3.94
N THR A 59 3.97 -7.67 4.28
CA THR A 59 3.34 -8.96 3.93
C THR A 59 3.11 -9.15 2.44
N VAL A 60 3.15 -8.08 1.66
CA VAL A 60 2.84 -8.10 0.22
C VAL A 60 4.00 -7.59 -0.63
N HIS A 61 5.06 -7.10 0.00
CA HIS A 61 6.26 -6.63 -0.66
C HIS A 61 6.97 -7.80 -1.38
N GLY A 62 6.97 -7.78 -2.70
CA GLY A 62 7.65 -8.81 -3.48
C GLY A 62 7.39 -8.72 -4.98
N PRO A 63 8.06 -9.58 -5.77
CA PRO A 63 8.08 -9.47 -7.24
C PRO A 63 6.70 -9.51 -7.90
N ARG A 64 5.74 -10.21 -7.30
CA ARG A 64 4.38 -10.36 -7.82
C ARG A 64 3.61 -9.03 -7.80
N LEU A 65 3.65 -8.29 -6.70
CA LEU A 65 3.04 -6.97 -6.67
C LEU A 65 3.87 -5.93 -7.41
N TRP A 66 5.21 -6.07 -7.37
CA TRP A 66 6.09 -5.22 -8.16
C TRP A 66 5.78 -5.27 -9.65
N GLY A 67 5.59 -6.46 -10.21
CA GLY A 67 5.23 -6.61 -11.62
C GLY A 67 3.88 -5.98 -11.96
N ALA A 68 2.91 -6.02 -11.05
CA ALA A 68 1.63 -5.34 -11.25
C ALA A 68 1.79 -3.81 -11.20
N ALA A 69 2.52 -3.29 -10.21
CA ALA A 69 2.87 -1.87 -10.12
C ALA A 69 3.60 -1.39 -11.37
N TYR A 70 4.56 -2.18 -11.87
CA TYR A 70 5.31 -1.90 -13.09
C TYR A 70 4.40 -1.79 -14.31
N LEU A 71 3.41 -2.67 -14.48
CA LEU A 71 2.45 -2.56 -15.59
C LEU A 71 1.58 -1.32 -15.49
N ILE A 72 1.04 -1.05 -14.30
CA ILE A 72 0.11 0.05 -14.08
C ILE A 72 0.83 1.40 -14.25
N GLY A 73 2.04 1.53 -13.70
CA GLY A 73 2.84 2.76 -13.77
C GLY A 73 3.67 2.92 -15.05
N GLY A 74 3.73 1.89 -15.92
CA GLY A 74 4.63 1.88 -17.08
C GLY A 74 6.12 1.87 -16.70
N GLY A 75 6.44 1.24 -15.57
CA GLY A 75 7.73 1.28 -14.88
C GLY A 75 7.52 1.31 -13.37
N CYS A 76 8.55 0.97 -12.58
CA CYS A 76 8.48 1.06 -11.13
C CYS A 76 9.89 1.14 -10.53
N SER A 77 10.18 2.18 -9.76
CA SER A 77 11.37 2.31 -8.90
C SER A 77 11.03 1.89 -7.46
N ASP A 78 12.04 1.82 -6.58
CA ASP A 78 11.82 1.51 -5.16
C ASP A 78 10.83 2.49 -4.51
N ASP A 79 11.09 3.80 -4.58
CA ASP A 79 10.15 4.82 -4.06
C ASP A 79 8.75 4.74 -4.71
N GLY A 80 8.70 4.45 -6.02
CA GLY A 80 7.43 4.33 -6.74
C GLY A 80 6.65 3.09 -6.33
N PHE A 81 7.33 2.01 -5.91
CA PHE A 81 6.68 0.84 -5.37
C PHE A 81 6.08 1.13 -3.99
N ASP A 82 6.79 1.87 -3.14
CA ASP A 82 6.27 2.29 -1.83
C ASP A 82 5.01 3.17 -2.00
N TYR A 83 5.02 4.12 -2.95
CA TYR A 83 3.84 4.93 -3.27
C TYR A 83 2.68 4.09 -3.79
N PHE A 84 2.97 3.06 -4.60
CA PHE A 84 1.96 2.11 -5.05
C PHE A 84 1.36 1.29 -3.89
N LEU A 85 2.16 0.87 -2.91
CA LEU A 85 1.66 0.21 -1.71
C LEU A 85 0.78 1.15 -0.88
N GLY A 86 1.16 2.43 -0.76
CA GLY A 86 0.33 3.48 -0.18
C GLY A 86 -1.03 3.60 -0.87
N TRP A 87 -1.03 3.67 -2.20
CA TRP A 87 -2.25 3.67 -3.01
C TRP A 87 -3.09 2.39 -2.79
N LEU A 88 -2.45 1.22 -2.72
CA LEU A 88 -3.13 -0.06 -2.53
C LEU A 88 -3.81 -0.15 -1.16
N VAL A 89 -3.15 0.34 -0.10
CA VAL A 89 -3.76 0.48 1.23
C VAL A 89 -4.94 1.45 1.18
N ALA A 90 -4.80 2.56 0.44
CA ALA A 90 -5.88 3.52 0.24
C ALA A 90 -7.14 2.89 -0.39
N GLN A 91 -7.00 1.85 -1.23
CA GLN A 91 -8.11 1.09 -1.82
C GLN A 91 -8.91 0.26 -0.79
N GLY A 92 -8.38 0.10 0.42
CA GLY A 92 -9.00 -0.60 1.52
C GLY A 92 -8.78 -2.11 1.48
N ARG A 93 -9.14 -2.75 2.59
CA ARG A 93 -8.78 -4.13 2.92
C ARG A 93 -9.13 -5.15 1.84
N GLU A 94 -10.36 -5.09 1.31
CA GLU A 94 -10.83 -6.10 0.36
C GLU A 94 -10.01 -6.10 -0.95
N VAL A 95 -9.62 -4.92 -1.43
CA VAL A 95 -8.79 -4.79 -2.63
C VAL A 95 -7.37 -5.23 -2.32
N PHE A 96 -6.81 -4.76 -1.20
CA PHE A 96 -5.47 -5.13 -0.73
C PHE A 96 -5.30 -6.66 -0.61
N GLU A 97 -6.18 -7.33 0.14
CA GLU A 97 -6.09 -8.77 0.37
C GLU A 97 -6.28 -9.58 -0.92
N ARG A 98 -7.09 -9.07 -1.86
CA ARG A 98 -7.29 -9.71 -3.17
C ARG A 98 -6.04 -9.57 -4.03
N ALA A 99 -5.46 -8.37 -4.09
CA ALA A 99 -4.23 -8.11 -4.84
C ALA A 99 -3.03 -8.89 -4.27
N ALA A 100 -2.96 -9.04 -2.94
CA ALA A 100 -1.95 -9.87 -2.28
C ALA A 100 -1.97 -11.33 -2.76
N GLN A 101 -3.16 -11.88 -3.01
CA GLN A 101 -3.32 -13.25 -3.50
C GLN A 101 -3.16 -13.34 -5.03
N ASP A 102 -3.73 -12.38 -5.73
CA ASP A 102 -3.81 -12.30 -7.19
C ASP A 102 -3.64 -10.84 -7.66
N PRO A 103 -2.42 -10.39 -7.97
CA PRO A 103 -2.18 -9.00 -8.38
C PRO A 103 -2.90 -8.62 -9.69
N ASP A 104 -3.22 -9.59 -10.56
CA ASP A 104 -3.98 -9.34 -11.80
C ASP A 104 -5.43 -8.89 -11.51
N SER A 105 -5.91 -9.11 -10.27
CA SER A 105 -7.21 -8.58 -9.82
C SER A 105 -7.26 -7.06 -9.74
N LEU A 106 -6.11 -6.37 -9.74
CA LEU A 106 -6.08 -4.90 -9.78
C LEU A 106 -6.73 -4.33 -11.04
N ALA A 107 -6.84 -5.11 -12.11
CA ALA A 107 -7.64 -4.76 -13.29
C ALA A 107 -9.14 -4.53 -13.00
N ASP A 108 -9.63 -4.83 -11.79
CA ASP A 108 -11.00 -4.49 -11.34
C ASP A 108 -11.12 -3.05 -10.80
N VAL A 109 -10.00 -2.41 -10.45
CA VAL A 109 -9.99 -1.13 -9.72
C VAL A 109 -9.15 -0.04 -10.39
N VAL A 110 -8.38 -0.39 -11.43
CA VAL A 110 -7.61 0.57 -12.25
C VAL A 110 -8.22 0.70 -13.65
N ASP A 111 -7.85 1.77 -14.33
CA ASP A 111 -8.03 2.02 -15.76
C ASP A 111 -6.76 2.68 -16.35
N GLU A 112 -6.79 3.02 -17.65
CA GLU A 112 -5.65 3.61 -18.37
C GLU A 112 -5.22 5.00 -17.85
N ASP A 113 -6.10 5.68 -17.12
CA ASP A 113 -5.87 7.01 -16.55
C ASP A 113 -5.54 6.94 -15.04
N THR A 114 -5.47 5.75 -14.46
CA THR A 114 -5.24 5.57 -13.03
C THR A 114 -3.77 5.80 -12.67
N GLU A 115 -3.51 6.85 -11.89
CA GLU A 115 -2.24 7.08 -11.21
C GLU A 115 -2.25 6.28 -9.89
N ALA A 116 -1.67 5.07 -9.91
CA ALA A 116 -1.66 4.17 -8.75
C ALA A 116 -0.51 4.50 -7.77
N GLU A 117 -0.45 5.75 -7.33
CA GLU A 117 0.58 6.28 -6.42
C GLU A 117 -0.09 7.09 -5.31
N CYS A 118 0.39 6.97 -4.07
CA CYS A 118 -0.06 7.80 -2.95
C CYS A 118 1.03 7.87 -1.88
N GLU A 119 1.94 8.83 -2.01
CA GLU A 119 2.99 9.13 -1.03
C GLU A 119 2.39 9.55 0.32
N ASP A 120 1.32 10.35 0.31
CA ASP A 120 0.68 10.88 1.51
C ASP A 120 0.17 9.78 2.46
N MET A 121 -0.13 8.58 1.93
CA MET A 121 -0.54 7.45 2.77
C MET A 121 0.59 6.98 3.69
N LEU A 122 1.84 7.01 3.21
CA LEU A 122 3.02 6.63 3.99
C LEU A 122 3.25 7.67 5.10
N ALA A 123 3.08 8.95 4.77
CA ALA A 123 3.29 10.06 5.71
C ALA A 123 2.13 10.27 6.70
N ALA A 124 0.95 9.67 6.48
CA ALA A 124 -0.27 10.00 7.24
C ALA A 124 -0.11 9.86 8.77
N ALA A 125 0.65 8.85 9.23
CA ALA A 125 0.93 8.66 10.65
C ALA A 125 1.94 9.68 11.20
N TRP A 126 2.97 9.99 10.42
CA TRP A 126 4.01 10.95 10.78
C TRP A 126 3.46 12.37 10.84
N ASP A 127 2.70 12.78 9.83
CA ASP A 127 2.04 14.08 9.79
C ASP A 127 1.05 14.27 10.94
N ALA A 128 0.29 13.21 11.29
CA ALA A 128 -0.63 13.26 12.42
C ALA A 128 0.11 13.44 13.75
N TYR A 129 1.26 12.77 13.91
CA TYR A 129 2.12 12.93 15.07
C TYR A 129 2.70 14.33 15.16
N GLU A 130 3.24 14.87 14.05
CA GLU A 130 3.80 16.21 14.00
C GLU A 130 2.72 17.25 14.31
N GLU A 131 1.52 17.12 13.77
CA GLU A 131 0.40 18.03 14.06
C GLU A 131 0.02 18.02 15.55
N LEU A 132 0.03 16.84 16.18
CA LEU A 132 -0.35 16.67 17.59
C LEU A 132 0.71 17.16 18.58
N THR A 133 1.99 17.01 18.23
CA THR A 133 3.12 17.22 19.16
C THR A 133 3.91 18.49 18.86
N GLY A 134 3.94 18.92 17.59
CA GLY A 134 4.84 19.94 17.08
C GLY A 134 6.30 19.47 16.94
N GLU A 135 6.54 18.16 16.95
CA GLU A 135 7.85 17.51 16.83
C GLU A 135 7.84 16.53 15.65
N GLU A 136 8.99 16.34 15.00
CA GLU A 136 9.15 15.32 13.96
C GLU A 136 8.86 13.92 14.53
N PHE A 137 8.32 13.02 13.69
CA PHE A 137 8.08 11.64 14.09
C PHE A 137 9.41 11.01 14.53
N PRO A 138 9.47 10.31 15.68
CA PRO A 138 10.70 9.67 16.10
C PRO A 138 11.03 8.56 15.10
N GLU A 139 12.11 8.72 14.34
CA GLU A 139 12.73 7.59 13.65
C GLU A 139 13.18 6.60 14.73
N ASP A 140 12.71 5.35 14.67
CA ASP A 140 13.11 4.35 15.64
C ASP A 140 14.65 4.25 15.68
N GLU A 141 15.26 4.51 16.83
CA GLU A 141 16.64 4.15 17.10
C GLU A 141 16.69 2.62 17.05
N GLU A 142 17.10 2.09 15.89
CA GLU A 142 17.28 0.68 15.53
C GLU A 142 16.89 -0.29 16.65
N ALA A 143 15.75 -0.97 16.48
CA ALA A 143 15.47 -2.17 17.24
C ALA A 143 16.72 -3.05 17.13
N ASP A 144 17.44 -3.19 18.24
CA ASP A 144 18.63 -4.05 18.34
C ASP A 144 18.33 -5.34 17.58
N GLU A 145 19.12 -5.62 16.54
CA GLU A 145 19.12 -6.89 15.79
C GLU A 145 19.51 -8.05 16.73
N ASP A 146 18.67 -8.37 17.71
CA ASP A 146 18.61 -9.69 18.29
C ASP A 146 17.93 -10.58 17.25
N GLY A 147 18.73 -10.95 16.24
CA GLY A 147 18.34 -11.86 15.17
C GLY A 147 17.91 -13.20 15.77
N ASP A 148 16.60 -13.38 15.86
CA ASP A 148 15.99 -14.71 15.92
C ASP A 148 15.81 -15.17 14.46
N ASP A 149 16.87 -15.79 13.96
CA ASP A 149 16.94 -16.43 12.64
C ASP A 149 16.11 -17.73 12.68
N ASP A 150 14.79 -17.58 12.83
CA ASP A 150 13.80 -18.65 12.65
C ASP A 150 13.30 -18.66 11.19
N ALA A 151 14.18 -18.35 10.22
CA ALA A 151 13.90 -18.28 8.78
C ALA A 151 13.83 -19.65 8.07
N ASP A 152 13.63 -20.75 8.81
CA ASP A 152 13.74 -22.12 8.26
C ASP A 152 12.42 -22.68 7.68
N ASP A 153 11.28 -22.00 7.84
CA ASP A 153 9.95 -22.51 7.41
C ASP A 153 9.17 -21.58 6.47
N GLU A 154 9.69 -20.40 6.09
CA GLU A 154 9.04 -19.57 5.07
C GLU A 154 9.41 -20.06 3.66
N PRO A 155 8.44 -20.25 2.74
CA PRO A 155 8.75 -20.57 1.36
C PRO A 155 9.61 -19.44 0.80
N ALA A 156 10.77 -19.79 0.23
CA ALA A 156 11.66 -18.81 -0.39
C ALA A 156 10.86 -17.91 -1.34
N ALA A 157 10.98 -16.59 -1.13
CA ALA A 157 10.34 -15.60 -1.98
C ALA A 157 10.66 -15.90 -3.45
N GLU A 158 9.67 -15.73 -4.33
CA GLU A 158 9.90 -15.84 -5.77
C GLU A 158 11.05 -14.89 -6.16
N PRO A 159 11.95 -15.28 -7.08
CA PRO A 159 12.96 -14.36 -7.58
C PRO A 159 12.31 -13.27 -8.43
N PHE A 160 12.87 -12.07 -8.40
CA PHE A 160 12.57 -11.04 -9.40
C PHE A 160 12.88 -11.56 -10.81
N TRP A 161 12.02 -11.24 -11.76
CA TRP A 161 12.21 -11.52 -13.19
C TRP A 161 12.32 -10.20 -13.98
N ASP A 162 12.50 -10.32 -15.29
CA ASP A 162 12.56 -9.16 -16.18
C ASP A 162 11.14 -8.62 -16.43
N PHE A 163 10.79 -7.51 -15.79
CA PHE A 163 9.45 -6.91 -15.94
C PHE A 163 9.24 -6.30 -17.34
N ASP A 164 10.29 -6.11 -18.13
CA ASP A 164 10.21 -5.73 -19.55
C ASP A 164 9.86 -6.91 -20.46
N ASP A 165 9.87 -8.17 -19.98
CA ASP A 165 9.40 -9.32 -20.74
C ASP A 165 7.86 -9.34 -20.82
N GLU A 166 7.33 -8.61 -21.80
CA GLU A 166 5.89 -8.54 -22.03
C GLU A 166 5.20 -9.90 -22.24
N ALA A 167 5.92 -10.92 -22.73
CA ALA A 167 5.33 -12.25 -22.91
C ALA A 167 5.14 -12.93 -21.55
N GLU A 168 6.09 -12.78 -20.64
CA GLU A 168 5.95 -13.20 -19.24
C GLU A 168 4.86 -12.39 -18.52
N MET A 169 4.81 -11.08 -18.73
CA MET A 169 3.77 -10.21 -18.15
C MET A 169 2.36 -10.59 -18.61
N ARG A 170 2.16 -10.91 -19.91
CA ARG A 170 0.87 -11.42 -20.42
C ARG A 170 0.47 -12.79 -19.84
N ILE A 171 1.43 -13.60 -19.39
CA ILE A 171 1.14 -14.90 -18.74
C ILE A 171 0.77 -14.68 -17.28
N ARG A 172 1.47 -13.80 -16.57
CA ARG A 172 1.30 -13.55 -15.13
C ARG A 172 0.09 -12.66 -14.82
N TYR A 173 -0.11 -11.63 -15.64
CA TYR A 173 -1.14 -10.61 -15.46
C TYR A 173 -1.98 -10.44 -16.73
N PRO A 174 -2.70 -11.48 -17.19
CA PRO A 174 -3.42 -11.43 -18.46
C PRO A 174 -4.44 -10.31 -18.56
N ARG A 175 -5.03 -9.86 -17.45
CA ARG A 175 -6.02 -8.76 -17.45
C ARG A 175 -5.34 -7.40 -17.47
N LEU A 176 -4.36 -7.15 -16.60
CA LEU A 176 -3.60 -5.90 -16.59
C LEU A 176 -2.83 -5.72 -17.90
N ALA A 177 -2.19 -6.77 -18.41
CA ALA A 177 -1.47 -6.70 -19.67
C ALA A 177 -2.37 -6.34 -20.86
N ALA A 178 -3.63 -6.79 -20.87
CA ALA A 178 -4.60 -6.41 -21.90
C ALA A 178 -5.03 -4.93 -21.84
N MET A 179 -4.78 -4.25 -20.71
CA MET A 179 -5.07 -2.83 -20.53
C MET A 179 -3.87 -1.95 -20.84
N PHE A 180 -2.67 -2.37 -20.44
CA PHE A 180 -1.48 -1.51 -20.43
C PHE A 180 -0.42 -1.84 -21.48
N LEU A 181 -0.47 -3.03 -22.13
CA LEU A 181 0.45 -3.39 -23.20
C LEU A 181 -0.23 -3.27 -24.57
N GLU A 182 0.51 -2.80 -25.57
CA GLU A 182 0.05 -2.78 -26.97
C GLU A 182 -0.06 -4.21 -27.54
N ASP A 183 -0.89 -4.40 -28.58
CA ASP A 183 -1.05 -5.68 -29.32
C ASP A 183 0.11 -5.97 -30.30
#